data_AF-A0A6V8LIN2-F1
#
_entry.id   AF-A0A6V8LIN2-F1
#
_cell.length_a   1.000
_cell.length_b   1.000
_cell.length_c   1.000
_cell.angle_alpha   90.00
_cell.angle_beta   90.00
_cell.angle_gamma   90.00
#
_symmetry.space_group_name_H-M   'P 1'
#
loop_
_entity.id
_entity.type
_entity.pdbx_description
1 polymer ?
#
loop_
_entity_poly.entity_id
_entity_poly.type
_entity_poly.pdbx_seq_one_letter_code
_entity_poly.pdbx_strand_id
1 'polypeptide(L)'
;MFNDDQTRQLAQYVQELGGGPQVPDGDLRSPAGDDEAIARGGNLFRVNCSSCHAFSGGGGALSSGKYAPPLSEATDRELYAAMLTGPQNMPVFGDNQLTPDQKKEIIAYVQEALKQDKDPGGWGLGRFGPVTEGLAIFLVGIVALIFAALWIAGKS
;
A
#
# COMPACT_ATOMS: atom_id res chain seq x y z
N MET A 1 14.63 0.84 -20.00
CA MET A 1 13.51 1.59 -19.38
C MET A 1 13.26 2.84 -20.20
N PHE A 2 12.00 3.24 -20.32
CA PHE A 2 11.62 4.52 -20.92
C PHE A 2 11.71 5.63 -19.86
N ASN A 3 12.00 6.86 -20.28
CA ASN A 3 11.85 8.04 -19.42
C ASN A 3 10.40 8.58 -19.46
N ASP A 4 10.10 9.59 -18.65
CA ASP A 4 8.75 10.16 -18.55
C ASP A 4 8.20 10.68 -19.88
N ASP A 5 9.05 11.31 -20.69
CA ASP A 5 8.65 11.84 -22.00
C ASP A 5 8.29 10.72 -22.98
N GLN A 6 9.14 9.69 -23.04
CA GLN A 6 8.89 8.51 -23.85
C GLN A 6 7.64 7.76 -23.39
N THR A 7 7.40 7.69 -22.08
CA THR A 7 6.20 7.07 -21.50
C THR A 7 4.94 7.85 -21.89
N ARG A 8 4.98 9.19 -21.86
CA ARG A 8 3.87 10.04 -22.33
C ARG A 8 3.61 9.87 -23.83
N GLN A 9 4.66 9.86 -24.65
CA GLN A 9 4.53 9.66 -26.10
C GLN A 9 3.91 8.29 -26.42
N LEU A 10 4.35 7.24 -25.72
CA LEU A 10 3.78 5.90 -25.89
C LEU A 10 2.32 5.84 -25.43
N ALA A 11 1.99 6.44 -24.29
CA ALA A 11 0.62 6.50 -23.78
C ALA A 11 -0.32 7.26 -24.74
N GLN A 12 0.15 8.37 -25.33
CA GLN A 12 -0.60 9.11 -26.36
C GLN A 12 -0.83 8.26 -27.61
N TYR A 13 0.22 7.58 -28.10
CA TYR A 13 0.10 6.69 -29.26
C TYR A 13 -0.94 5.56 -29.03
N VAL A 14 -0.94 4.96 -27.84
CA VAL A 14 -1.95 3.96 -27.45
C VAL A 14 -3.35 4.58 -27.42
N GLN A 15 -3.49 5.80 -26.88
CA GLN A 15 -4.77 6.51 -26.80
C GLN A 15 -5.32 6.88 -28.18
N GLU A 16 -4.46 7.28 -29.13
CA GLU A 16 -4.86 7.61 -30.50
C GLU A 16 -5.41 6.39 -31.27
N LEU A 17 -4.88 5.19 -30.99
CA LEU A 17 -5.29 3.97 -31.67
C LEU A 17 -6.47 3.26 -31.01
N GLY A 18 -6.44 3.13 -29.69
CA GLY A 18 -7.40 2.30 -28.94
C GLY A 18 -8.37 3.09 -28.07
N GLY A 19 -8.05 4.34 -27.74
CA GLY A 19 -8.73 5.08 -26.68
C GLY A 19 -8.55 4.44 -25.30
N GLY A 20 -9.37 4.89 -24.34
CA GLY A 20 -9.37 4.36 -22.97
C GLY A 20 -9.34 5.45 -21.90
N PRO A 21 -9.34 5.04 -20.63
CA PRO A 21 -9.29 5.95 -19.50
C PRO A 21 -8.01 6.78 -19.50
N GLN A 22 -8.15 8.07 -19.21
CA GLN A 22 -7.02 9.00 -19.09
C GLN A 22 -6.85 9.41 -17.64
N VAL A 23 -5.61 9.45 -17.18
CA VAL A 23 -5.30 10.00 -15.85
C VAL A 23 -5.41 11.53 -15.95
N PRO A 24 -6.20 12.19 -15.09
CA PRO A 24 -6.30 13.64 -15.09
C PRO A 24 -4.95 14.31 -14.87
N ASP A 25 -4.79 15.51 -15.44
CA ASP A 25 -3.68 16.38 -15.10
C ASP A 25 -3.98 17.18 -13.81
N GLY A 26 -2.93 17.68 -13.16
CA GLY A 26 -3.03 18.43 -11.92
C GLY A 26 -2.85 17.58 -10.66
N ASP A 27 -3.45 18.03 -9.56
CA ASP A 27 -3.32 17.35 -8.26
C ASP A 27 -4.26 16.13 -8.17
N LEU A 28 -3.63 14.98 -7.97
CA LEU A 28 -4.25 13.65 -7.86
C LEU A 28 -4.39 13.20 -6.41
N ARG A 29 -4.16 14.09 -5.45
CA ARG A 29 -4.34 13.86 -4.02
C ARG A 29 -5.28 14.92 -3.46
N SER A 30 -6.00 14.57 -2.39
CA SER A 30 -6.61 15.59 -1.53
C SER A 30 -5.54 16.48 -0.90
N PRO A 31 -5.88 17.73 -0.50
CA PRO A 31 -4.92 18.62 0.14
C PRO A 31 -4.22 17.97 1.33
N ALA A 32 -2.90 18.14 1.41
CA ALA A 32 -2.11 17.57 2.50
C ALA A 32 -2.58 18.10 3.87
N GLY A 33 -2.67 17.20 4.86
CA GLY A 33 -3.16 17.53 6.19
C GLY A 33 -4.68 17.69 6.32
N ASP A 34 -5.46 17.30 5.31
CA ASP A 34 -6.90 17.12 5.45
C ASP A 34 -7.20 15.78 6.15
N ASP A 35 -7.20 15.79 7.48
CA ASP A 35 -7.41 14.61 8.31
C ASP A 35 -8.76 13.92 8.02
N GLU A 36 -9.78 14.68 7.62
CA GLU A 36 -11.10 14.11 7.30
C GLU A 36 -11.05 13.35 5.98
N ALA A 37 -10.42 13.92 4.95
CA ALA A 37 -10.17 13.24 3.68
C ALA A 37 -9.31 11.99 3.85
N ILE A 38 -8.24 12.06 4.66
CA ILE A 38 -7.38 10.92 4.97
C ILE A 38 -8.18 9.82 5.68
N ALA A 39 -9.05 10.18 6.64
CA ALA A 39 -9.89 9.22 7.34
C ALA A 39 -10.91 8.55 6.40
N ARG A 40 -11.58 9.32 5.53
CA ARG A 40 -12.49 8.79 4.50
C ARG A 40 -11.75 7.87 3.52
N GLY A 41 -10.59 8.31 3.03
CA GLY A 41 -9.70 7.53 2.17
C GLY A 41 -9.28 6.22 2.81
N GLY A 42 -8.97 6.23 4.10
CA GLY A 42 -8.64 5.03 4.86
C GLY A 42 -9.80 4.04 4.95
N ASN A 43 -11.03 4.53 5.14
CA ASN A 43 -12.22 3.68 5.13
C ASN A 43 -12.44 3.05 3.76
N LEU A 44 -12.31 3.83 2.68
CA LEU A 44 -12.42 3.34 1.32
C LEU A 44 -11.34 2.29 1.01
N PHE A 45 -10.09 2.54 1.41
CA PHE A 45 -8.97 1.61 1.23
C PHE A 45 -9.19 0.28 1.96
N ARG A 46 -9.65 0.32 3.21
CA ARG A 46 -9.95 -0.89 4.00
C ARG A 46 -11.07 -1.74 3.38
N VAL A 47 -12.05 -1.10 2.76
CA VAL A 47 -13.17 -1.82 2.14
C VAL A 47 -12.81 -2.38 0.77
N ASN A 48 -11.99 -1.66 -0.01
CA ASN A 48 -11.79 -1.97 -1.44
C ASN A 48 -10.41 -2.52 -1.79
N CYS A 49 -9.39 -2.30 -0.96
CA CYS A 49 -7.99 -2.51 -1.36
C CYS A 49 -7.20 -3.39 -0.38
N SER A 50 -7.45 -3.30 0.92
CA SER A 50 -6.64 -3.97 1.94
C SER A 50 -6.68 -5.49 1.88
N SER A 51 -7.71 -6.07 1.28
CA SER A 51 -7.81 -7.53 1.07
C SER A 51 -6.67 -8.06 0.20
N CYS A 52 -6.13 -7.24 -0.70
CA CYS A 52 -5.00 -7.61 -1.57
C CYS A 52 -3.70 -6.96 -1.11
N HIS A 53 -3.72 -5.68 -0.76
CA HIS A 53 -2.50 -4.92 -0.43
C HIS A 53 -2.12 -4.92 1.05
N ALA A 54 -2.85 -5.68 1.87
CA ALA A 54 -2.81 -5.62 3.33
C ALA A 54 -3.21 -4.25 3.89
N PHE A 55 -3.52 -4.21 5.18
CA PHE A 55 -3.92 -2.96 5.84
C PHE A 55 -2.79 -1.90 5.84
N SER A 56 -1.54 -2.36 5.96
CA SER A 56 -0.34 -1.54 5.95
C SER A 56 0.12 -1.10 4.56
N GLY A 57 -0.53 -1.57 3.49
CA GLY A 57 -0.07 -1.35 2.12
C GLY A 57 1.19 -2.14 1.75
N GLY A 58 1.59 -3.13 2.55
CA GLY A 58 2.78 -3.96 2.35
C GLY A 58 2.68 -4.97 1.20
N GLY A 59 1.50 -5.11 0.58
CA GLY A 59 1.25 -6.09 -0.47
C GLY A 59 0.87 -7.47 0.07
N GLY A 60 0.65 -8.41 -0.84
CA GLY A 60 0.16 -9.75 -0.48
C GLY A 60 0.27 -10.76 -1.61
N ALA A 61 0.34 -12.05 -1.27
CA ALA A 61 0.34 -13.13 -2.24
C ALA A 61 -1.07 -13.36 -2.80
N LEU A 62 -1.18 -13.52 -4.12
CA LEU A 62 -2.40 -13.88 -4.82
C LEU A 62 -2.28 -15.29 -5.41
N SER A 63 -3.41 -15.81 -5.93
CA SER A 63 -3.44 -17.10 -6.60
C SER A 63 -2.50 -17.14 -7.82
N SER A 64 -2.10 -18.36 -8.20
CA SER A 64 -1.31 -18.61 -9.42
C SER A 64 0.03 -17.87 -9.48
N GLY A 65 0.67 -17.67 -8.32
CA GLY A 65 1.97 -17.00 -8.21
C GLY A 65 1.93 -15.50 -8.51
N LYS A 66 0.74 -14.89 -8.59
CA LYS A 66 0.58 -13.44 -8.66
C LYS A 66 0.73 -12.83 -7.28
N TYR A 67 0.95 -11.53 -7.21
CA TYR A 67 1.04 -10.80 -5.95
C TYR A 67 0.60 -9.35 -6.13
N ALA A 68 0.10 -8.77 -5.05
CA ALA A 68 -0.18 -7.36 -4.94
C ALA A 68 1.11 -6.67 -4.50
N PRO A 69 1.62 -5.70 -5.26
CA PRO A 69 2.86 -5.01 -4.91
C PRO A 69 2.69 -4.14 -3.66
N PRO A 70 3.79 -3.84 -2.94
CA PRO A 70 3.78 -2.85 -1.87
C PRO A 70 3.49 -1.45 -2.44
N LEU A 71 2.78 -0.63 -1.67
CA LEU A 71 2.39 0.72 -2.08
C LEU A 71 3.37 1.80 -1.62
N SER A 72 4.44 1.45 -0.89
CA SER A 72 5.39 2.41 -0.30
C SER A 72 6.11 3.28 -1.34
N GLU A 73 6.41 2.72 -2.50
CA GLU A 73 7.14 3.42 -3.57
C GLU A 73 6.22 4.03 -4.63
N ALA A 74 4.91 3.75 -4.58
CA ALA A 74 3.98 4.15 -5.64
C ALA A 74 3.76 5.68 -5.65
N THR A 75 3.83 6.30 -6.83
CA THR A 75 3.48 7.71 -7.04
C THR A 75 1.96 7.92 -7.10
N ASP A 76 1.50 9.17 -6.94
CA ASP A 76 0.06 9.49 -7.03
C ASP A 76 -0.53 9.12 -8.38
N ARG A 77 0.24 9.38 -9.43
CA ARG A 77 -0.16 9.07 -10.80
C ARG A 77 -0.27 7.56 -11.01
N GLU A 78 0.66 6.78 -10.47
CA GLU A 78 0.59 5.32 -10.53
C GLU A 78 -0.57 4.76 -9.72
N LEU A 79 -0.83 5.28 -8.51
CA LEU A 79 -1.97 4.86 -7.70
C LEU A 79 -3.31 5.16 -8.40
N TYR A 80 -3.45 6.37 -8.96
CA TYR A 80 -4.64 6.76 -9.70
C TYR A 80 -4.84 5.89 -10.96
N ALA A 81 -3.77 5.71 -11.74
CA ALA A 81 -3.78 4.87 -12.93
C ALA A 81 -4.11 3.41 -12.60
N ALA A 82 -3.55 2.87 -11.52
CA ALA A 82 -3.80 1.50 -11.09
C ALA A 82 -5.27 1.28 -10.72
N MET A 83 -5.87 2.22 -9.97
CA MET A 83 -7.31 2.16 -9.69
C MET A 83 -8.15 2.25 -10.96
N LEU A 84 -7.75 3.10 -11.91
CA LEU A 84 -8.51 3.34 -13.14
C LEU A 84 -8.41 2.20 -14.17
N THR A 85 -7.29 1.46 -14.18
CA THR A 85 -6.99 0.46 -15.22
C THR A 85 -6.96 -0.99 -14.71
N GLY A 86 -6.86 -1.22 -13.40
CA GLY A 86 -6.89 -2.55 -12.79
C GLY A 86 -5.76 -3.46 -13.30
N PRO A 87 -4.47 -3.16 -13.00
CA PRO A 87 -3.36 -3.96 -13.51
C PRO A 87 -3.36 -5.39 -12.95
N GLN A 88 -2.94 -6.34 -13.79
CA GLN A 88 -2.94 -7.78 -13.47
C GLN A 88 -4.33 -8.32 -13.06
N ASN A 89 -4.48 -8.69 -11.79
CA ASN A 89 -5.71 -9.23 -11.20
C ASN A 89 -6.47 -8.15 -10.39
N MET A 90 -5.98 -6.92 -10.36
CA MET A 90 -6.66 -5.83 -9.67
C MET A 90 -7.93 -5.46 -10.44
N PRO A 91 -9.10 -5.35 -9.78
CA PRO A 91 -10.32 -4.92 -10.46
C PRO A 91 -10.21 -3.46 -10.90
N VAL A 92 -10.95 -3.12 -11.96
CA VAL A 92 -11.06 -1.75 -12.47
C VAL A 92 -12.04 -0.97 -11.59
N PHE A 93 -11.59 0.13 -11.00
CA PHE A 93 -12.42 1.06 -10.24
C PHE A 93 -12.73 2.30 -11.10
N GLY A 94 -13.73 2.17 -11.96
CA GLY A 94 -14.25 3.29 -12.75
C GLY A 94 -14.92 4.36 -11.88
N ASP A 95 -15.22 5.51 -12.48
CA ASP A 95 -15.77 6.67 -11.76
C ASP A 95 -17.18 6.45 -11.18
N ASN A 96 -17.88 5.42 -11.67
CA ASN A 96 -19.17 4.97 -11.11
C ASN A 96 -19.02 4.18 -9.81
N GLN A 97 -17.83 3.62 -9.53
CA GLN A 97 -17.57 2.82 -8.34
C GLN A 97 -16.76 3.59 -7.30
N LEU A 98 -15.75 4.34 -7.74
CA LEU A 98 -15.01 5.30 -6.92
C LEU A 98 -14.95 6.61 -7.67
N THR A 99 -15.56 7.66 -7.12
CA THR A 99 -15.52 8.99 -7.75
C THR A 99 -14.09 9.51 -7.80
N PRO A 100 -13.77 10.47 -8.69
CA PRO A 100 -12.44 11.09 -8.73
C PRO A 100 -11.98 11.62 -7.37
N ASP A 101 -12.88 12.22 -6.58
CA ASP A 101 -12.54 12.71 -5.24
C ASP A 101 -12.24 11.56 -4.28
N GLN A 102 -13.04 10.49 -4.30
CA GLN A 102 -12.77 9.29 -3.49
C GLN A 102 -11.42 8.64 -3.83
N LYS A 103 -11.03 8.64 -5.10
CA LYS A 103 -9.70 8.18 -5.53
C LYS A 103 -8.60 9.06 -4.94
N LYS A 104 -8.76 10.38 -4.97
CA LYS A 104 -7.82 11.33 -4.36
C LYS A 104 -7.70 11.17 -2.85
N GLU A 105 -8.81 10.89 -2.17
CA GLU A 105 -8.84 10.58 -0.73
C GLU A 105 -8.08 9.28 -0.41
N ILE A 106 -8.28 8.21 -1.21
CA ILE A 106 -7.51 6.97 -1.07
C ILE A 106 -6.01 7.23 -1.26
N ILE A 107 -5.64 8.04 -2.26
CA ILE A 107 -4.24 8.41 -2.52
C ILE A 107 -3.68 9.20 -1.34
N ALA A 108 -4.43 10.16 -0.79
CA ALA A 108 -4.03 10.90 0.41
C ALA A 108 -3.77 9.95 1.59
N TYR A 109 -4.67 9.00 1.84
CA TYR A 109 -4.47 7.99 2.88
C TYR A 109 -3.21 7.15 2.66
N VAL A 110 -2.97 6.67 1.43
CA VAL A 110 -1.77 5.86 1.14
C VAL A 110 -0.49 6.70 1.33
N GLN A 111 -0.48 7.93 0.83
CA GLN A 111 0.73 8.77 0.83
C GLN A 111 1.04 9.39 2.19
N GLU A 112 0.02 9.74 2.97
CA GLU A 112 0.20 10.45 4.24
C GLU A 112 0.06 9.52 5.44
N ALA A 113 -0.98 8.70 5.50
CA ALA A 113 -1.13 7.77 6.61
C ALA A 113 -0.16 6.59 6.47
N LEU A 114 -0.24 5.80 5.39
CA LEU A 114 0.52 4.53 5.33
C LEU A 114 2.03 4.73 5.19
N LYS A 115 2.48 5.67 4.36
CA LYS A 115 3.91 5.90 4.13
C LYS A 115 4.59 6.71 5.22
N GLN A 116 3.89 7.66 5.82
CA GLN A 116 4.49 8.52 6.85
C GLN A 116 4.25 8.00 8.28
N ASP A 117 3.36 7.02 8.48
CA ASP A 117 3.16 6.44 9.80
C ASP A 117 4.50 5.97 10.34
N LYS A 118 4.88 6.48 11.52
CA LYS A 118 6.00 5.95 12.28
C LYS A 118 5.40 4.94 13.24
N ASP A 119 5.84 3.68 13.15
CA ASP A 119 5.30 2.55 13.94
C ASP A 119 5.18 2.92 15.43
N PRO A 120 3.98 3.22 15.94
CA PRO A 120 3.80 3.64 17.32
C PRO A 120 4.05 2.44 18.22
N GLY A 121 5.11 2.48 19.03
CA GLY A 121 5.49 1.36 19.91
C GLY A 121 6.79 0.64 19.54
N GLY A 122 7.53 1.11 18.54
CA GLY A 122 8.89 0.66 18.28
C GLY A 122 9.06 0.06 16.88
N TRP A 123 9.71 -1.09 16.78
CA TRP A 123 10.06 -1.65 15.48
C TRP A 123 8.86 -2.36 14.83
N GLY A 124 8.38 -1.88 13.67
CA GLY A 124 7.20 -2.44 13.00
C GLY A 124 7.36 -3.82 12.34
N LEU A 125 8.54 -4.45 12.41
CA LEU A 125 8.79 -5.83 11.93
C LEU A 125 8.24 -6.12 10.51
N GLY A 126 8.36 -5.14 9.61
CA GLY A 126 7.87 -5.25 8.23
C GLY A 126 6.35 -5.13 8.06
N ARG A 127 5.59 -4.83 9.11
CA ARG A 127 4.14 -4.57 9.10
C ARG A 127 3.28 -5.70 8.54
N PHE A 128 3.77 -6.94 8.67
CA PHE A 128 3.04 -8.18 8.36
C PHE A 128 2.26 -8.73 9.56
N GLY A 129 2.32 -8.03 10.70
CA GLY A 129 1.57 -8.34 11.92
C GLY A 129 2.03 -9.63 12.61
N PRO A 130 1.11 -10.54 12.98
CA PRO A 130 1.38 -11.59 13.96
C PRO A 130 2.44 -12.61 13.52
N VAL A 131 2.71 -12.73 12.22
CA VAL A 131 3.69 -13.68 11.70
C VAL A 131 5.12 -13.25 12.06
N THR A 132 5.48 -12.01 11.74
CA THR A 132 6.82 -11.47 12.02
C THR A 132 7.00 -11.15 13.50
N GLU A 133 5.94 -10.68 14.16
CA GLU A 133 5.90 -10.51 15.62
C GLU A 133 6.09 -11.85 16.35
N GLY A 134 5.39 -12.90 15.92
CA GLY A 134 5.54 -14.24 16.46
C GLY A 134 6.96 -14.76 16.31
N LEU A 135 7.54 -14.64 15.12
CA LEU A 135 8.93 -15.03 14.88
C LEU A 135 9.91 -14.29 15.81
N ALA A 136 9.71 -12.98 16.01
CA ALA A 136 10.53 -12.19 16.93
C ALA A 136 10.37 -12.67 18.38
N ILE A 137 9.16 -12.96 18.84
CA ILE A 137 8.91 -13.49 20.18
C ILE A 137 9.59 -14.85 20.36
N PHE A 138 9.49 -15.76 19.38
CA PHE A 138 10.11 -17.08 19.49
C PHE A 138 11.64 -17.04 19.43
N LEU A 139 12.22 -16.27 18.51
CA LEU A 139 13.67 -16.25 18.32
C LEU A 139 14.39 -15.33 19.31
N VAL A 140 13.78 -14.23 19.72
CA VAL A 140 14.41 -13.26 20.62
C VAL A 140 13.86 -13.42 22.03
N GLY A 141 12.53 -13.40 22.18
CA GLY A 141 11.88 -13.48 23.49
C GLY A 141 12.16 -14.80 24.20
N ILE A 142 11.81 -15.94 23.58
CA ILE A 142 11.99 -17.25 24.20
C ILE A 142 13.46 -17.58 24.43
N VAL A 143 14.35 -17.25 23.47
CA VAL A 143 15.80 -17.45 23.64
C VAL A 143 16.33 -16.65 24.83
N ALA A 144 15.94 -15.38 24.97
CA ALA A 144 16.32 -14.57 26.14
C ALA A 144 15.81 -15.17 27.45
N LEU A 145 14.58 -15.68 27.47
CA LEU A 145 14.01 -16.35 28.65
C LEU A 145 14.75 -17.65 29.00
N ILE A 146 15.12 -18.46 28.00
CA ILE A 146 15.92 -19.68 28.20
C ILE A 146 17.28 -19.33 28.82
N PHE A 147 17.98 -18.33 28.27
CA PHE A 147 19.26 -17.89 28.83
C PHE A 147 19.13 -17.38 30.27
N ALA A 148 18.10 -16.59 30.56
CA ALA A 148 17.82 -16.12 31.92
C ALA A 148 17.55 -17.28 32.89
N ALA A 149 16.75 -18.27 32.47
CA ALA A 149 16.46 -19.44 33.29
C ALA A 149 17.71 -20.29 33.57
N LEU A 150 18.53 -20.55 32.55
CA LEU A 150 19.80 -21.28 32.71
C LEU A 150 20.79 -20.53 33.62
N TRP A 151 20.84 -19.20 33.51
CA TRP A 151 21.67 -18.37 34.38
C TRP A 151 21.24 -18.44 35.84
N ILE A 152 19.93 -18.37 36.12
CA ILE A 152 19.38 -18.47 37.47
C ILE A 152 19.64 -19.85 38.04
N ALA A 153 19.38 -20.91 37.27
CA ALA A 153 19.60 -22.29 37.70
C ALA A 153 21.09 -22.61 37.95
N GLY A 154 22.00 -22.12 37.10
CA GLY A 154 23.44 -22.32 37.25
C GLY A 154 24.08 -21.51 38.39
N LYS A 155 23.36 -20.56 38.98
CA LYS A 155 23.78 -19.76 40.14
C LYS A 155 23.15 -20.24 41.46
N SER A 156 22.34 -21.31 41.40
CA SER A 156 21.68 -21.98 42.53
C SER A 156 22.49 -23.18 43.01
#